data_AF-A0A098CJC4-F1
#
_entry.id   AF-A0A098CJC4-F1
#
_cell.length_a   1.000
_cell.length_b   1.000
_cell.length_c   1.000
_cell.angle_alpha   90.00
_cell.angle_beta   90.00
_cell.angle_gamma   90.00
#
_symmetry.space_group_name_H-M   'P 1'
#
loop_
_entity.id
_entity.type
_entity.pdbx_description
1 polymer ?
#
loop_
_entity_poly.entity_id
_entity_poly.type
_entity_poly.pdbx_seq_one_letter_code
_entity_poly.pdbx_strand_id
1 'polypeptide(L)'
;GTHALTSVRAVEDALKINIPQNANLIRNLMQATLYAQDHLVHFYHLHALDWVDVVSALKADPKKTSELAQSISDWPMSSPGYFRDLQSRLKRFVDSGQLGPFRNGYWGHPAMKLPPEANLMAVAHYLEALDFQKDIVKIHTVFGGKNPHPNWLVGGMPCAINIDDVGAVGAINMERLNLVSQIIDRTIAFCEQVYIPDVIAIAGFYKDWGAIGGGLSSQNVMSYGDFPDHANDYSAGNLLLPRGAIINGKFDEIHPIDLYAPDEVQEYVTHSWYSYGDDQKGLHPFDGLTEPKFELGPQHKGTKTRIEQLDESAKYSWIKSPRWKGHAMEVGPLARNLIGYHQNKPEFKEPVDALLSKLDVPKQALFSTLGRTAARALESSWAAHKMRYFFDGLIANIKEGDTATANVEKWDPASWPAAARGVGFTEAPRGALGHWLKIADTRIDSYQCVVPTTWNAGPRDDRGQIGAYEAALLGTKMAEPEQPLEILRTLHS
;
A
#
# COMPACT_ATOMS: atom_id res chain seq x y z
N GLY A 1 3.16 12.11 -3.10
CA GLY A 1 2.95 10.70 -3.50
C GLY A 1 4.22 9.95 -3.16
N THR A 2 4.14 8.66 -2.84
CA THR A 2 5.29 7.89 -2.33
C THR A 2 6.54 7.97 -3.22
N HIS A 3 6.40 7.94 -4.56
CA HIS A 3 7.54 8.10 -5.47
C HIS A 3 8.26 9.45 -5.36
N ALA A 4 7.55 10.53 -5.03
CA ALA A 4 8.18 11.83 -4.83
C ALA A 4 9.01 11.83 -3.54
N LEU A 5 8.51 11.21 -2.47
CA LEU A 5 9.26 10.99 -1.22
C LEU A 5 10.51 10.13 -1.48
N THR A 6 10.36 9.00 -2.16
CA THR A 6 11.50 8.14 -2.53
C THR A 6 12.52 8.90 -3.38
N SER A 7 12.04 9.73 -4.33
CA SER A 7 12.92 10.54 -5.18
C SER A 7 13.72 11.57 -4.41
N VAL A 8 13.10 12.35 -3.52
CA VAL A 8 13.84 13.36 -2.74
C VAL A 8 14.85 12.67 -1.83
N ARG A 9 14.49 11.54 -1.20
CA ARG A 9 15.43 10.72 -0.41
C ARG A 9 16.62 10.21 -1.23
N ALA A 10 16.40 9.78 -2.47
CA ALA A 10 17.47 9.30 -3.34
C ALA A 10 18.46 10.41 -3.70
N VAL A 11 17.95 11.61 -4.01
CA VAL A 11 18.79 12.78 -4.31
C VAL A 11 19.52 13.26 -3.06
N GLU A 12 18.84 13.29 -1.92
CA GLU A 12 19.43 13.67 -0.63
C GLU A 12 20.53 12.70 -0.19
N ASP A 13 20.33 11.40 -0.39
CA ASP A 13 21.36 10.40 -0.15
C ASP A 13 22.56 10.57 -1.11
N ALA A 14 22.30 10.82 -2.40
CA ALA A 14 23.37 11.05 -3.38
C ALA A 14 24.22 12.29 -3.03
N LEU A 15 23.56 13.38 -2.65
CA LEU A 15 24.20 14.67 -2.39
C LEU A 15 24.58 14.90 -0.92
N LYS A 16 24.27 13.94 -0.04
CA LYS A 16 24.47 14.01 1.41
C LYS A 16 23.84 15.29 1.99
N ILE A 17 22.55 15.46 1.72
CA ILE A 17 21.73 16.57 2.23
C ILE A 17 20.98 16.07 3.46
N ASN A 18 21.13 16.79 4.57
CA ASN A 18 20.38 16.54 5.79
C ASN A 18 19.19 17.49 5.88
N ILE A 19 17.97 16.95 5.98
CA ILE A 19 16.74 17.73 6.13
C ILE A 19 16.49 18.07 7.61
N PRO A 20 15.79 19.17 7.92
CA PRO A 20 15.34 19.48 9.28
C PRO A 20 14.33 18.45 9.83
N GLN A 21 14.20 18.35 11.16
CA GLN A 21 13.28 17.41 11.81
C GLN A 21 11.82 17.65 11.43
N ASN A 22 11.37 18.91 11.36
CA ASN A 22 9.99 19.20 10.94
C ASN A 22 9.71 18.76 9.50
N ALA A 23 10.69 18.85 8.61
CA ALA A 23 10.55 18.34 7.25
C ALA A 23 10.36 16.81 7.26
N ASN A 24 11.13 16.09 8.07
CA ASN A 24 10.97 14.64 8.26
C ASN A 24 9.57 14.29 8.79
N LEU A 25 9.12 14.96 9.85
CA LEU A 25 7.80 14.74 10.45
C LEU A 25 6.66 15.03 9.46
N ILE A 26 6.76 16.10 8.68
CA ILE A 26 5.77 16.42 7.64
C ILE A 26 5.79 15.34 6.54
N ARG A 27 6.96 14.90 6.08
CA ARG A 27 7.08 13.82 5.09
C ARG A 27 6.47 12.52 5.59
N ASN A 28 6.74 12.15 6.84
CA ASN A 28 6.15 10.99 7.50
C ASN A 28 4.62 11.14 7.64
N LEU A 29 4.12 12.30 8.05
CA LEU A 29 2.68 12.58 8.13
C LEU A 29 2.00 12.45 6.76
N MET A 30 2.62 12.96 5.70
CA MET A 30 2.12 12.79 4.33
C MET A 30 2.14 11.32 3.91
N GLN A 31 3.21 10.58 4.18
CA GLN A 31 3.25 9.14 3.85
C GLN A 31 2.19 8.35 4.65
N ALA A 32 1.98 8.65 5.93
CA ALA A 32 0.95 8.00 6.74
C ALA A 32 -0.47 8.37 6.28
N THR A 33 -0.67 9.61 5.83
CA THR A 33 -1.92 10.06 5.19
C THR A 33 -2.22 9.24 3.93
N LEU A 34 -1.19 8.98 3.11
CA LEU A 34 -1.32 8.12 1.93
C LEU A 34 -1.70 6.69 2.33
N TYR A 35 -1.08 6.12 3.36
CA TYR A 35 -1.41 4.77 3.85
C TYR A 35 -2.87 4.67 4.28
N ALA A 36 -3.33 5.57 5.15
CA ALA A 36 -4.71 5.55 5.64
C ALA A 36 -5.71 5.68 4.48
N GLN A 37 -5.46 6.59 3.53
CA GLN A 37 -6.38 6.80 2.41
C GLN A 37 -6.33 5.67 1.36
N ASP A 38 -5.15 5.21 0.95
CA ASP A 38 -4.99 4.16 -0.07
C ASP A 38 -5.58 2.84 0.45
N HIS A 39 -5.27 2.46 1.69
CA HIS A 39 -5.79 1.23 2.29
C HIS A 39 -7.31 1.25 2.44
N LEU A 40 -7.88 2.39 2.86
CA LEU A 40 -9.32 2.58 2.97
C LEU A 40 -10.02 2.47 1.60
N VAL A 41 -9.54 3.22 0.61
CA VAL A 41 -10.12 3.22 -0.74
C VAL A 41 -9.95 1.85 -1.40
N HIS A 42 -8.80 1.22 -1.21
CA HIS A 42 -8.53 -0.11 -1.72
C HIS A 42 -9.55 -1.13 -1.19
N PHE A 43 -9.76 -1.17 0.13
CA PHE A 43 -10.70 -2.12 0.71
C PHE A 43 -12.11 -1.90 0.17
N TYR A 44 -12.67 -0.71 0.30
CA TYR A 44 -14.06 -0.49 -0.09
C TYR A 44 -14.23 -0.47 -1.61
N HIS A 45 -13.45 0.32 -2.34
CA HIS A 45 -13.74 0.65 -3.73
C HIS A 45 -13.03 -0.24 -4.76
N LEU A 46 -12.06 -1.05 -4.34
CA LEU A 46 -11.38 -2.00 -5.23
C LEU A 46 -11.64 -3.46 -4.84
N HIS A 47 -11.74 -3.77 -3.54
CA HIS A 47 -11.73 -5.16 -3.09
C HIS A 47 -13.07 -5.66 -2.48
N ALA A 48 -13.85 -4.80 -1.84
CA ALA A 48 -15.03 -5.22 -1.07
C ALA A 48 -16.09 -5.90 -1.94
N LEU A 49 -16.24 -5.47 -3.20
CA LEU A 49 -17.20 -6.06 -4.13
C LEU A 49 -16.84 -7.48 -4.57
N ASP A 50 -15.66 -7.99 -4.23
CA ASP A 50 -15.34 -9.40 -4.37
C ASP A 50 -15.97 -10.25 -3.25
N TRP A 51 -16.35 -9.63 -2.13
CA TRP A 51 -16.85 -10.28 -0.91
C TRP A 51 -18.32 -9.93 -0.59
N VAL A 52 -18.78 -8.79 -1.11
CA VAL A 52 -20.07 -8.16 -0.80
C VAL A 52 -20.98 -8.23 -2.02
N ASP A 53 -22.12 -8.90 -1.88
CA ASP A 53 -23.16 -8.95 -2.89
C ASP A 53 -24.12 -7.76 -2.75
N VAL A 54 -23.93 -6.77 -3.64
CA VAL A 54 -24.72 -5.53 -3.66
C VAL A 54 -26.20 -5.79 -3.94
N VAL A 55 -26.53 -6.79 -4.77
CA VAL A 55 -27.93 -7.10 -5.10
C VAL A 55 -28.60 -7.80 -3.92
N SER A 56 -27.87 -8.67 -3.21
CA SER A 56 -28.38 -9.33 -2.01
C SER A 56 -28.71 -8.35 -0.88
N ALA A 57 -28.05 -7.19 -0.80
CA ALA A 57 -28.37 -6.13 0.17
C ALA A 57 -29.83 -5.63 0.06
N LEU A 58 -30.47 -5.75 -1.10
CA LEU A 58 -31.88 -5.39 -1.30
C LEU A 58 -32.86 -6.29 -0.53
N LYS A 59 -32.40 -7.45 -0.07
CA LYS A 59 -33.20 -8.43 0.69
C LYS A 59 -33.05 -8.28 2.20
N ALA A 60 -32.19 -7.37 2.66
CA ALA A 60 -31.88 -7.22 4.08
C ALA A 60 -33.03 -6.63 4.88
N ASP A 61 -33.15 -7.02 6.16
CA ASP A 61 -33.95 -6.30 7.15
C ASP A 61 -33.12 -5.13 7.73
N PRO A 62 -33.53 -3.86 7.54
CA PRO A 62 -32.80 -2.71 8.06
C PRO A 62 -32.64 -2.70 9.59
N LYS A 63 -33.60 -3.28 10.33
CA LYS A 63 -33.50 -3.37 11.79
C LYS A 63 -32.41 -4.36 12.20
N LYS A 64 -32.36 -5.53 11.56
CA LYS A 64 -31.30 -6.51 11.83
C LYS A 64 -29.93 -6.04 11.36
N THR A 65 -29.89 -5.28 10.26
CA THR A 65 -28.66 -4.61 9.79
C THR A 65 -28.15 -3.62 10.84
N SER A 66 -29.05 -2.83 11.43
CA SER A 66 -28.75 -1.93 12.54
C SER A 66 -28.22 -2.66 13.77
N GLU A 67 -28.89 -3.74 14.19
CA GLU A 67 -28.46 -4.58 15.32
C GLU A 67 -27.08 -5.20 15.06
N LEU A 68 -26.81 -5.67 13.83
CA LEU A 68 -25.50 -6.19 13.44
C LEU A 68 -24.42 -5.10 13.52
N ALA A 69 -24.64 -3.93 12.93
CA ALA A 69 -23.67 -2.83 12.92
C ALA A 69 -23.32 -2.39 14.35
N GLN A 70 -24.33 -2.26 15.22
CA GLN A 70 -24.15 -1.90 16.65
C GLN A 70 -23.47 -3.01 17.47
N SER A 71 -23.55 -4.27 17.03
CA SER A 71 -22.89 -5.39 17.73
C SER A 71 -21.38 -5.45 17.48
N ILE A 72 -20.90 -4.84 16.40
CA ILE A 72 -19.48 -4.88 16.00
C ILE A 72 -18.74 -3.57 16.23
N SER A 73 -19.45 -2.45 16.40
CA SER A 73 -18.84 -1.13 16.53
C SER A 73 -19.80 -0.11 17.18
N ASP A 74 -19.21 0.90 17.82
CA ASP A 74 -19.90 2.09 18.34
C ASP A 74 -20.05 3.20 17.28
N TRP A 75 -19.84 2.91 15.99
CA TRP A 75 -20.03 3.88 14.90
C TRP A 75 -21.45 4.46 14.88
N PRO A 76 -21.63 5.79 14.89
CA PRO A 76 -22.94 6.40 15.14
C PRO A 76 -23.94 6.26 13.98
N MET A 77 -23.50 6.03 12.74
CA MET A 77 -24.38 5.90 11.57
C MET A 77 -24.93 4.48 11.44
N SER A 78 -25.65 4.02 12.45
CA SER A 78 -26.08 2.62 12.55
C SER A 78 -27.59 2.44 12.73
N SER A 79 -28.41 3.49 12.58
CA SER A 79 -29.85 3.41 12.88
C SER A 79 -30.64 2.58 11.85
N PRO A 80 -31.77 1.94 12.22
CA PRO A 80 -32.61 1.21 11.27
C PRO A 80 -33.13 2.10 10.14
N GLY A 81 -33.43 3.37 10.44
CA GLY A 81 -33.87 4.36 9.45
C GLY A 81 -32.80 4.66 8.41
N TYR A 82 -31.54 4.82 8.84
CA TYR A 82 -30.40 5.03 7.95
C TYR A 82 -30.26 3.89 6.93
N PHE A 83 -30.24 2.64 7.40
CA PHE A 83 -30.13 1.48 6.52
C PHE A 83 -31.33 1.32 5.58
N ARG A 84 -32.56 1.60 6.04
CA ARG A 84 -33.76 1.57 5.20
C ARG A 84 -33.70 2.60 4.07
N ASP A 85 -33.28 3.82 4.39
CA ASP A 85 -33.21 4.90 3.41
C ASP A 85 -32.11 4.63 2.36
N LEU A 86 -30.98 4.06 2.81
CA LEU A 86 -29.90 3.61 1.93
C LEU A 86 -30.33 2.44 1.04
N GLN A 87 -30.99 1.42 1.59
CA GLN A 87 -31.55 0.31 0.82
C GLN A 87 -32.56 0.82 -0.21
N SER A 88 -33.40 1.80 0.14
CA SER A 88 -34.35 2.43 -0.78
C SER A 88 -33.67 3.21 -1.90
N ARG A 89 -32.52 3.85 -1.61
CA ARG A 89 -31.68 4.49 -2.64
C ARG A 89 -31.07 3.44 -3.58
N LEU A 90 -30.52 2.35 -3.02
CA LEU A 90 -29.96 1.24 -3.81
C LEU A 90 -31.02 0.57 -4.68
N LYS A 91 -32.22 0.35 -4.13
CA LYS A 91 -33.35 -0.20 -4.88
C LYS A 91 -33.70 0.65 -6.09
N ARG A 92 -33.86 1.97 -5.92
CA ARG A 92 -34.11 2.89 -7.04
C ARG A 92 -32.99 2.86 -8.09
N PHE A 93 -31.74 2.75 -7.64
CA PHE A 93 -30.59 2.63 -8.54
C PHE A 93 -30.64 1.34 -9.37
N VAL A 94 -30.93 0.19 -8.73
CA VAL A 94 -31.05 -1.11 -9.42
C VAL A 94 -32.27 -1.14 -10.35
N ASP A 95 -33.43 -0.67 -9.88
CA ASP A 95 -34.69 -0.64 -10.64
C ASP A 95 -34.60 0.28 -11.88
N SER A 96 -33.66 1.23 -11.90
CA SER A 96 -33.42 2.09 -13.07
C SER A 96 -32.88 1.34 -14.29
N GLY A 97 -32.35 0.12 -14.11
CA GLY A 97 -31.63 -0.62 -15.15
C GLY A 97 -30.25 -0.04 -15.50
N GLN A 98 -29.85 1.07 -14.87
CA GLN A 98 -28.56 1.75 -15.08
C GLN A 98 -27.58 1.44 -13.95
N LEU A 99 -27.19 0.17 -13.84
CA LEU A 99 -26.36 -0.34 -12.73
C LEU A 99 -24.95 0.24 -12.66
N GLY A 100 -24.50 0.99 -13.68
CA GLY A 100 -23.19 1.65 -13.70
C GLY A 100 -22.06 0.70 -13.28
N PRO A 101 -21.30 1.00 -12.21
CA PRO A 101 -20.20 0.15 -11.73
C PRO A 101 -20.65 -1.24 -11.25
N PHE A 102 -21.94 -1.46 -10.98
CA PHE A 102 -22.47 -2.75 -10.55
C PHE A 102 -23.02 -3.59 -11.71
N ARG A 103 -22.93 -3.10 -12.96
CA ARG A 103 -23.40 -3.87 -14.12
C ARG A 103 -22.49 -5.07 -14.37
N ASN A 104 -23.09 -6.23 -14.63
CA ASN A 104 -22.38 -7.49 -14.89
C ASN A 104 -21.39 -7.89 -13.78
N GLY A 105 -21.66 -7.51 -12.53
CA GLY A 105 -20.93 -8.04 -11.37
C GLY A 105 -21.32 -9.49 -11.08
N TYR A 106 -20.53 -10.15 -10.23
CA TYR A 106 -20.69 -11.57 -9.87
C TYR A 106 -21.76 -11.79 -8.79
N TRP A 107 -22.87 -11.06 -8.89
CA TRP A 107 -23.96 -11.10 -7.91
C TRP A 107 -24.67 -12.46 -7.95
N GLY A 108 -24.88 -13.07 -6.78
CA GLY A 108 -25.42 -14.42 -6.64
C GLY A 108 -24.42 -15.55 -6.86
N HIS A 109 -23.14 -15.25 -7.15
CA HIS A 109 -22.11 -16.28 -7.31
C HIS A 109 -21.99 -17.12 -6.02
N PRO A 110 -21.83 -18.45 -6.11
CA PRO A 110 -21.81 -19.36 -4.95
C PRO A 110 -20.70 -19.08 -3.94
N ALA A 111 -19.64 -18.38 -4.36
CA ALA A 111 -18.57 -17.95 -3.45
C ALA A 111 -18.92 -16.68 -2.65
N MET A 112 -20.06 -16.02 -2.86
CA MET A 112 -20.58 -14.93 -2.03
C MET A 112 -21.38 -15.49 -0.85
N LYS A 113 -20.88 -15.32 0.37
CA LYS A 113 -21.39 -15.99 1.59
C LYS A 113 -22.04 -15.06 2.61
N LEU A 114 -21.94 -13.74 2.43
CA LEU A 114 -22.50 -12.80 3.39
C LEU A 114 -24.03 -12.85 3.40
N PRO A 115 -24.69 -12.80 4.58
CA PRO A 115 -26.13 -12.61 4.66
C PRO A 115 -26.53 -11.22 4.13
N PRO A 116 -27.79 -11.02 3.71
CA PRO A 116 -28.28 -9.72 3.23
C PRO A 116 -27.96 -8.55 4.16
N GLU A 117 -28.09 -8.73 5.48
CA GLU A 117 -27.81 -7.70 6.49
C GLU A 117 -26.34 -7.26 6.48
N ALA A 118 -25.40 -8.21 6.42
CA ALA A 118 -23.97 -7.89 6.33
C ALA A 118 -23.62 -7.21 5.00
N ASN A 119 -24.27 -7.61 3.90
CA ASN A 119 -24.11 -6.93 2.61
C ASN A 119 -24.60 -5.49 2.67
N LEU A 120 -25.78 -5.22 3.26
CA LEU A 120 -26.32 -3.86 3.36
C LEU A 120 -25.43 -2.97 4.25
N MET A 121 -24.92 -3.50 5.35
CA MET A 121 -23.94 -2.82 6.20
C MET A 121 -22.67 -2.45 5.41
N ALA A 122 -22.06 -3.42 4.72
CA ALA A 122 -20.85 -3.18 3.95
C ALA A 122 -21.07 -2.21 2.77
N VAL A 123 -22.23 -2.25 2.11
CA VAL A 123 -22.59 -1.26 1.07
C VAL A 123 -22.78 0.14 1.67
N ALA A 124 -23.31 0.25 2.89
CA ALA A 124 -23.39 1.54 3.57
C ALA A 124 -21.99 2.12 3.83
N HIS A 125 -21.11 1.32 4.43
CA HIS A 125 -19.75 1.73 4.72
C HIS A 125 -18.91 1.97 3.45
N TYR A 126 -19.17 1.25 2.35
CA TYR A 126 -18.60 1.54 1.02
C TYR A 126 -18.90 2.98 0.58
N LEU A 127 -20.14 3.42 0.75
CA LEU A 127 -20.58 4.77 0.36
C LEU A 127 -20.03 5.82 1.33
N GLU A 128 -20.03 5.55 2.62
CA GLU A 128 -19.42 6.44 3.63
C GLU A 128 -17.92 6.61 3.40
N ALA A 129 -17.20 5.53 3.08
CA ALA A 129 -15.78 5.58 2.76
C ALA A 129 -15.51 6.40 1.49
N LEU A 130 -16.39 6.30 0.48
CA LEU A 130 -16.28 7.10 -0.75
C LEU A 130 -16.38 8.60 -0.46
N ASP A 131 -17.24 8.96 0.49
CA ASP A 131 -17.40 10.33 0.96
C ASP A 131 -16.27 10.76 1.88
N PHE A 132 -15.81 9.91 2.79
CA PHE A 132 -14.82 10.30 3.80
C PHE A 132 -13.39 10.40 3.25
N GLN A 133 -13.00 9.52 2.32
CA GLN A 133 -11.61 9.44 1.84
C GLN A 133 -11.08 10.78 1.27
N LYS A 134 -11.96 11.63 0.71
CA LYS A 134 -11.59 12.96 0.18
C LYS A 134 -11.14 13.94 1.28
N ASP A 135 -11.56 13.72 2.53
CA ASP A 135 -11.16 14.55 3.65
C ASP A 135 -9.75 14.20 4.14
N ILE A 136 -9.38 12.91 4.12
CA ILE A 136 -8.05 12.43 4.56
C ILE A 136 -6.95 13.17 3.78
N VAL A 137 -7.11 13.29 2.46
CA VAL A 137 -6.12 13.93 1.57
C VAL A 137 -6.02 15.45 1.72
N LYS A 138 -6.88 16.10 2.51
CA LYS A 138 -6.70 17.53 2.82
C LYS A 138 -5.41 17.79 3.59
N ILE A 139 -4.88 16.81 4.33
CA ILE A 139 -3.54 16.91 4.95
C ILE A 139 -2.46 17.07 3.88
N HIS A 140 -2.51 16.27 2.81
CA HIS A 140 -1.63 16.49 1.64
C HIS A 140 -1.83 17.85 1.00
N THR A 141 -3.05 18.38 1.00
CA THR A 141 -3.34 19.70 0.43
C THR A 141 -2.73 20.82 1.26
N VAL A 142 -2.77 20.71 2.59
CA VAL A 142 -2.14 21.68 3.51
C VAL A 142 -0.62 21.73 3.31
N PHE A 143 0.07 20.59 3.34
CA PHE A 143 1.54 20.58 3.30
C PHE A 143 2.14 20.49 1.89
N GLY A 144 1.39 19.94 0.93
CA GLY A 144 1.85 19.70 -0.44
C GLY A 144 1.10 20.50 -1.50
N GLY A 145 0.11 21.31 -1.11
CA GLY A 145 -0.66 22.21 -1.98
C GLY A 145 -1.82 21.57 -2.74
N LYS A 146 -1.80 20.25 -2.99
CA LYS A 146 -2.87 19.52 -3.70
C LYS A 146 -2.83 18.02 -3.46
N ASN A 147 -3.95 17.35 -3.77
CA ASN A 147 -4.02 15.92 -3.98
C ASN A 147 -5.02 15.62 -5.12
N PRO A 148 -4.73 14.71 -6.07
CA PRO A 148 -3.49 13.93 -6.24
C PRO A 148 -2.24 14.76 -6.56
N HIS A 149 -1.07 14.12 -6.47
CA HIS A 149 0.25 14.70 -6.77
C HIS A 149 0.64 15.95 -5.95
N PRO A 150 0.74 15.85 -4.60
CA PRO A 150 1.30 16.93 -3.79
C PRO A 150 2.76 17.21 -4.16
N ASN A 151 3.21 18.44 -3.88
CA ASN A 151 4.57 18.90 -4.12
C ASN A 151 5.52 18.54 -2.96
N TRP A 152 6.80 18.38 -3.28
CA TRP A 152 7.89 17.99 -2.36
C TRP A 152 9.14 18.81 -2.74
N LEU A 153 10.16 18.82 -1.87
CA LEU A 153 11.38 19.60 -2.08
C LEU A 153 12.62 18.76 -1.69
N VAL A 154 13.63 18.70 -2.55
CA VAL A 154 14.97 18.20 -2.15
C VAL A 154 15.52 19.16 -1.09
N GLY A 155 15.88 18.64 0.08
CA GLY A 155 16.29 19.44 1.24
C GLY A 155 15.20 19.64 2.29
N GLY A 156 13.94 19.25 2.04
CA GLY A 156 12.90 19.25 3.06
C GLY A 156 11.48 19.29 2.49
N MET A 157 10.72 20.32 2.86
CA MET A 157 9.35 20.57 2.40
C MET A 157 9.15 22.06 2.07
N PRO A 158 8.35 22.39 1.03
CA PRO A 158 8.15 23.78 0.62
C PRO A 158 7.15 24.55 1.51
N CYS A 159 6.44 23.88 2.41
CA CYS A 159 5.41 24.45 3.27
C CYS A 159 6.02 25.10 4.53
N ALA A 160 6.59 26.29 4.37
CA ALA A 160 7.15 27.07 5.48
C ALA A 160 6.14 27.28 6.62
N ILE A 161 6.63 27.28 7.86
CA ILE A 161 5.82 27.43 9.08
C ILE A 161 6.00 28.85 9.62
N ASN A 162 4.89 29.50 9.94
CA ASN A 162 4.85 30.75 10.69
C ASN A 162 3.56 30.79 11.51
N ILE A 163 3.68 30.78 12.84
CA ILE A 163 2.55 30.64 13.77
C ILE A 163 2.04 31.99 14.26
N ASP A 164 2.96 32.90 14.61
CA ASP A 164 2.69 34.09 15.42
C ASP A 164 3.29 35.39 14.87
N ASP A 165 4.10 35.32 13.81
CA ASP A 165 4.69 36.49 13.17
C ASP A 165 3.79 37.11 12.09
N VAL A 166 4.08 38.38 11.78
CA VAL A 166 3.45 39.09 10.66
C VAL A 166 3.68 38.30 9.37
N GLY A 167 2.58 38.02 8.64
CA GLY A 167 2.63 37.24 7.41
C GLY A 167 2.27 35.75 7.57
N ALA A 168 1.91 35.27 8.78
CA ALA A 168 1.45 33.90 9.03
C ALA A 168 0.29 33.44 8.10
N VAL A 169 -0.50 34.36 7.55
CA VAL A 169 -1.54 34.06 6.55
C VAL A 169 -1.00 33.48 5.24
N GLY A 170 0.30 33.66 4.94
CA GLY A 170 0.98 33.12 3.77
C GLY A 170 1.75 31.81 4.03
N ALA A 171 1.62 31.20 5.21
CA ALA A 171 2.40 30.05 5.66
C ALA A 171 1.52 28.99 6.34
N ILE A 172 2.13 27.88 6.76
CA ILE A 172 1.51 26.95 7.71
C ILE A 172 1.41 27.64 9.07
N ASN A 173 0.17 27.97 9.45
CA ASN A 173 -0.17 28.64 10.70
C ASN A 173 -1.08 27.76 11.58
N MET A 174 -1.48 28.28 12.74
CA MET A 174 -2.25 27.51 13.72
C MET A 174 -3.60 27.02 13.18
N GLU A 175 -4.27 27.79 12.33
CA GLU A 175 -5.57 27.38 11.77
C GLU A 175 -5.41 26.22 10.77
N ARG A 176 -4.34 26.22 9.96
CA ARG A 176 -3.99 25.09 9.09
C ARG A 176 -3.68 23.83 9.91
N LEU A 177 -2.95 23.97 11.02
CA LEU A 177 -2.63 22.86 11.93
C LEU A 177 -3.88 22.31 12.64
N ASN A 178 -4.82 23.18 13.03
CA ASN A 178 -6.10 22.74 13.60
C ASN A 178 -6.92 21.89 12.62
N LEU A 179 -6.97 22.27 11.34
CA LEU A 179 -7.61 21.48 10.29
C LEU A 179 -6.97 20.09 10.18
N VAL A 180 -5.64 20.02 10.14
CA VAL A 180 -4.89 18.76 10.09
C VAL A 180 -5.24 17.88 11.29
N SER A 181 -5.23 18.43 12.51
CA SER A 181 -5.58 17.69 13.72
C SER A 181 -6.99 17.09 13.66
N GLN A 182 -7.99 17.86 13.24
CA GLN A 182 -9.37 17.36 13.12
C GLN A 182 -9.50 16.23 12.09
N ILE A 183 -8.77 16.30 10.98
CA ILE A 183 -8.78 15.25 9.96
C ILE A 183 -8.14 13.97 10.51
N ILE A 184 -7.05 14.08 11.27
CA ILE A 184 -6.40 12.92 11.91
C ILE A 184 -7.38 12.21 12.84
N ASP A 185 -8.07 12.94 13.72
CA ASP A 185 -9.01 12.33 14.68
C ASP A 185 -10.16 11.59 13.98
N ARG A 186 -10.70 12.20 12.91
CA ARG A 186 -11.74 11.55 12.08
C ARG A 186 -11.21 10.33 11.34
N THR A 187 -9.94 10.35 10.92
CA THR A 187 -9.31 9.23 10.20
C THR A 187 -9.10 8.04 11.13
N ILE A 188 -8.63 8.28 12.36
CA ILE A 188 -8.53 7.26 13.41
C ILE A 188 -9.90 6.64 13.67
N ALA A 189 -10.91 7.47 13.95
CA ALA A 189 -12.26 7.01 14.22
C ALA A 189 -12.82 6.13 13.09
N PHE A 190 -12.66 6.54 11.82
CA PHE A 190 -13.16 5.74 10.68
C PHE A 190 -12.42 4.40 10.54
N CYS A 191 -11.09 4.38 10.71
CA CYS A 191 -10.33 3.13 10.62
C CYS A 191 -10.72 2.16 11.73
N GLU A 192 -10.88 2.63 12.97
CA GLU A 192 -11.16 1.81 14.14
C GLU A 192 -12.63 1.38 14.26
N GLN A 193 -13.56 2.24 13.85
CA GLN A 193 -14.99 2.03 14.06
C GLN A 193 -15.72 1.54 12.80
N VAL A 194 -15.11 1.63 11.62
CA VAL A 194 -15.75 1.20 10.37
C VAL A 194 -14.91 0.15 9.66
N TYR A 195 -13.68 0.49 9.27
CA TYR A 195 -12.86 -0.39 8.43
C TYR A 195 -12.44 -1.69 9.14
N ILE A 196 -11.81 -1.61 10.32
CA ILE A 196 -11.40 -2.82 11.06
C ILE A 196 -12.60 -3.72 11.42
N PRO A 197 -13.70 -3.20 12.00
CA PRO A 197 -14.88 -4.01 12.31
C PRO A 197 -15.48 -4.70 11.08
N ASP A 198 -15.55 -4.02 9.93
CA ASP A 198 -16.04 -4.61 8.68
C ASP A 198 -15.17 -5.77 8.22
N VAL A 199 -13.84 -5.62 8.26
CA VAL A 199 -12.92 -6.69 7.88
C VAL A 199 -13.10 -7.89 8.78
N ILE A 200 -13.22 -7.69 10.10
CA ILE A 200 -13.46 -8.78 11.06
C ILE A 200 -14.81 -9.45 10.78
N ALA A 201 -15.87 -8.68 10.58
CA ALA A 201 -17.21 -9.20 10.31
C ALA A 201 -17.23 -10.01 9.02
N ILE A 202 -16.67 -9.47 7.93
CA ILE A 202 -16.58 -10.15 6.63
C ILE A 202 -15.72 -11.41 6.74
N ALA A 203 -14.53 -11.32 7.34
CA ALA A 203 -13.64 -12.45 7.54
C ALA A 203 -14.32 -13.60 8.32
N GLY A 204 -15.22 -13.29 9.25
CA GLY A 204 -16.02 -14.28 9.97
C GLY A 204 -16.83 -15.22 9.07
N PHE A 205 -17.29 -14.77 7.90
CA PHE A 205 -18.02 -15.58 6.92
C PHE A 205 -17.12 -16.26 5.88
N TYR A 206 -15.85 -15.86 5.80
CA TYR A 206 -14.88 -16.30 4.80
C TYR A 206 -13.64 -16.92 5.41
N LYS A 207 -13.72 -17.50 6.62
CA LYS A 207 -12.55 -18.09 7.31
C LYS A 207 -11.80 -19.14 6.47
N ASP A 208 -12.48 -19.82 5.54
CA ASP A 208 -11.85 -20.74 4.58
C ASP A 208 -10.82 -20.05 3.66
N TRP A 209 -11.00 -18.77 3.37
CA TRP A 209 -10.01 -17.96 2.66
C TRP A 209 -8.73 -17.72 3.46
N GLY A 210 -8.71 -18.05 4.76
CA GLY A 210 -7.50 -18.16 5.56
C GLY A 210 -6.55 -19.28 5.11
N ALA A 211 -6.97 -20.16 4.21
CA ALA A 211 -6.14 -21.23 3.64
C ALA A 211 -5.94 -21.11 2.12
N ILE A 212 -6.41 -20.01 1.49
CA ILE A 212 -6.37 -19.82 0.04
C ILE A 212 -5.45 -18.63 -0.27
N GLY A 213 -4.68 -18.73 -1.35
CA GLY A 213 -3.91 -17.61 -1.85
C GLY A 213 -2.62 -17.32 -1.08
N GLY A 214 -2.10 -18.28 -0.31
CA GLY A 214 -0.88 -18.06 0.47
C GLY A 214 0.33 -17.68 -0.38
N GLY A 215 0.57 -18.39 -1.49
CA GLY A 215 1.68 -18.10 -2.39
C GLY A 215 3.02 -18.01 -1.64
N LEU A 216 3.77 -16.93 -1.89
CA LEU A 216 5.08 -16.72 -1.28
C LEU A 216 5.02 -16.20 0.16
N SER A 217 3.87 -15.77 0.68
CA SER A 217 3.77 -15.20 2.04
C SER A 217 4.23 -16.13 3.17
N SER A 218 4.17 -17.45 2.97
CA SER A 218 4.69 -18.45 3.93
C SER A 218 6.16 -18.82 3.70
N GLN A 219 6.79 -18.30 2.65
CA GLN A 219 8.12 -18.67 2.19
C GLN A 219 9.07 -17.47 2.23
N ASN A 220 8.77 -16.45 1.42
CA ASN A 220 9.68 -15.36 1.10
C ASN A 220 8.96 -14.01 1.20
N VAL A 221 9.31 -13.20 2.18
CA VAL A 221 8.73 -11.85 2.38
C VAL A 221 9.81 -10.81 2.61
N MET A 222 9.58 -9.57 2.16
CA MET A 222 10.56 -8.49 2.25
C MET A 222 9.93 -7.13 2.57
N SER A 223 10.65 -6.34 3.36
CA SER A 223 10.35 -4.92 3.62
C SER A 223 11.65 -4.13 3.79
N TYR A 224 11.74 -2.98 3.12
CA TYR A 224 12.85 -2.03 3.29
C TYR A 224 12.73 -1.20 4.57
N GLY A 225 11.55 -1.18 5.20
CA GLY A 225 11.23 -0.30 6.32
C GLY A 225 11.02 1.15 5.87
N ASP A 226 10.36 1.94 6.73
CA ASP A 226 10.05 3.35 6.47
C ASP A 226 9.73 4.08 7.78
N PHE A 227 9.31 5.33 7.66
CA PHE A 227 8.97 6.24 8.73
C PHE A 227 10.16 6.39 9.71
N PRO A 228 11.29 6.97 9.25
CA PRO A 228 12.39 7.31 10.14
C PRO A 228 11.91 8.31 11.18
N ASP A 229 12.05 7.96 12.45
CA ASP A 229 11.55 8.78 13.56
C ASP A 229 12.38 10.07 13.72
N HIS A 230 13.70 9.90 13.80
CA HIS A 230 14.68 10.97 13.71
C HIS A 230 15.11 11.24 12.26
N ALA A 231 15.20 12.51 11.88
CA ALA A 231 15.58 12.90 10.54
C ALA A 231 16.97 12.39 10.15
N ASN A 232 17.11 11.98 8.89
CA ASN A 232 18.37 11.58 8.24
C ASN A 232 19.00 10.26 8.73
N ASP A 233 18.39 9.58 9.72
CA ASP A 233 18.78 8.23 10.12
C ASP A 233 17.84 7.20 9.49
N TYR A 234 18.37 6.43 8.53
CA TYR A 234 17.64 5.36 7.83
C TYR A 234 18.02 3.96 8.33
N SER A 235 18.65 3.87 9.52
CA SER A 235 18.95 2.62 10.18
C SER A 235 17.68 1.90 10.64
N ALA A 236 17.71 0.56 10.69
CA ALA A 236 16.54 -0.24 11.06
C ALA A 236 15.98 0.08 12.46
N GLY A 237 16.82 0.60 13.38
CA GLY A 237 16.40 0.99 14.72
C GLY A 237 15.57 2.28 14.76
N ASN A 238 15.73 3.16 13.77
CA ASN A 238 15.00 4.42 13.67
C ASN A 238 13.77 4.34 12.74
N LEU A 239 13.63 3.26 11.96
CA LEU A 239 12.47 3.04 11.09
C LEU A 239 11.31 2.42 11.89
N LEU A 240 10.19 3.15 11.98
CA LEU A 240 9.01 2.66 12.67
C LEU A 240 8.37 1.47 11.94
N LEU A 241 8.35 1.47 10.60
CA LEU A 241 7.95 0.26 9.85
C LEU A 241 9.09 -0.79 9.83
N PRO A 242 8.79 -2.09 10.01
CA PRO A 242 9.78 -3.16 10.05
C PRO A 242 10.63 -3.23 8.77
N ARG A 243 11.94 -3.45 8.93
CA ARG A 243 12.90 -3.71 7.83
C ARG A 243 13.45 -5.12 7.97
N GLY A 244 13.53 -5.87 6.86
CA GLY A 244 14.14 -7.19 6.80
C GLY A 244 13.62 -8.06 5.65
N ALA A 245 14.30 -9.17 5.43
CA ALA A 245 13.90 -10.20 4.47
C ALA A 245 13.85 -11.57 5.18
N ILE A 246 12.83 -12.36 4.88
CA ILE A 246 12.67 -13.74 5.33
C ILE A 246 12.64 -14.61 4.08
N ILE A 247 13.37 -15.71 4.09
CA ILE A 247 13.45 -16.65 2.96
C ILE A 247 13.25 -18.09 3.43
N ASN A 248 12.73 -18.94 2.55
CA ASN A 248 12.54 -20.37 2.76
C ASN A 248 11.68 -20.73 4.00
N GLY A 249 10.75 -19.84 4.36
CA GLY A 249 9.84 -20.02 5.50
C GLY A 249 10.51 -19.96 6.87
N LYS A 250 11.74 -19.47 6.95
CA LYS A 250 12.53 -19.37 8.18
C LYS A 250 12.27 -18.07 8.92
N PHE A 251 11.10 -17.95 9.53
CA PHE A 251 10.68 -16.71 10.19
C PHE A 251 11.48 -16.34 11.46
N ASP A 252 12.31 -17.25 11.97
CA ASP A 252 13.29 -17.02 13.03
C ASP A 252 14.61 -16.40 12.52
N GLU A 253 14.87 -16.45 11.21
CA GLU A 253 16.03 -15.87 10.54
C GLU A 253 15.62 -14.64 9.70
N ILE A 254 15.62 -13.44 10.30
CA ILE A 254 15.32 -12.19 9.59
C ILE A 254 16.61 -11.55 9.10
N HIS A 255 16.83 -11.58 7.78
CA HIS A 255 18.03 -11.05 7.15
C HIS A 255 17.97 -9.51 7.02
N PRO A 256 19.09 -8.79 7.27
CA PRO A 256 19.20 -7.39 6.92
C PRO A 256 19.23 -7.22 5.39
N ILE A 257 18.86 -6.02 4.94
CA ILE A 257 18.84 -5.64 3.52
C ILE A 257 19.84 -4.50 3.31
N ASP A 258 20.69 -4.62 2.30
CA ASP A 258 21.57 -3.57 1.80
C ASP A 258 21.23 -3.25 0.33
N LEU A 259 20.67 -2.06 0.10
CA LEU A 259 20.27 -1.61 -1.22
C LEU A 259 21.43 -1.10 -2.09
N TYR A 260 22.65 -1.04 -1.55
CA TYR A 260 23.86 -0.76 -2.31
C TYR A 260 24.59 -2.02 -2.78
N ALA A 261 24.27 -3.17 -2.19
CA ALA A 261 24.92 -4.43 -2.48
C ALA A 261 24.43 -4.98 -3.84
N PRO A 262 25.34 -5.18 -4.83
CA PRO A 262 24.98 -5.51 -6.21
C PRO A 262 24.42 -6.94 -6.38
N ASP A 263 24.59 -7.80 -5.38
CA ASP A 263 24.11 -9.18 -5.32
C ASP A 263 22.81 -9.35 -4.52
N GLU A 264 22.24 -8.27 -3.98
CA GLU A 264 20.95 -8.28 -3.30
C GLU A 264 19.78 -8.06 -4.26
N VAL A 265 19.37 -6.81 -4.47
CA VAL A 265 18.23 -6.48 -5.33
C VAL A 265 18.68 -6.48 -6.78
N GLN A 266 18.14 -7.40 -7.57
CA GLN A 266 18.43 -7.51 -9.00
C GLN A 266 17.13 -7.67 -9.78
N GLU A 267 17.02 -7.02 -10.95
CA GLU A 267 15.91 -7.20 -11.88
C GLU A 267 16.34 -8.03 -13.08
N TYR A 268 15.54 -9.04 -13.42
CA TYR A 268 15.69 -9.87 -14.59
C TYR A 268 14.68 -9.46 -15.67
N VAL A 269 15.02 -9.68 -16.94
CA VAL A 269 14.15 -9.41 -18.10
C VAL A 269 13.93 -10.63 -18.98
N THR A 270 14.31 -11.81 -18.49
CA THR A 270 14.23 -13.09 -19.23
C THR A 270 12.83 -13.32 -19.81
N HIS A 271 11.79 -13.03 -19.01
CA HIS A 271 10.38 -13.16 -19.40
C HIS A 271 9.65 -11.82 -19.54
N SER A 272 10.39 -10.71 -19.67
CA SER A 272 9.85 -9.36 -19.79
C SER A 272 10.22 -8.71 -21.13
N TRP A 273 9.36 -7.83 -21.66
CA TRP A 273 9.55 -7.12 -22.93
C TRP A 273 10.60 -5.99 -22.87
N TYR A 274 11.81 -6.32 -22.42
CA TYR A 274 13.00 -5.48 -22.43
C TYR A 274 14.21 -6.30 -22.91
N SER A 275 15.32 -5.63 -23.22
CA SER A 275 16.60 -6.29 -23.49
C SER A 275 17.72 -5.71 -22.66
N TYR A 276 18.63 -6.58 -22.21
CA TYR A 276 19.88 -6.26 -21.53
C TYR A 276 21.13 -6.59 -22.38
N GLY A 277 20.94 -7.05 -23.62
CA GLY A 277 21.98 -7.70 -24.41
C GLY A 277 22.25 -9.15 -23.97
N ASP A 278 22.38 -9.39 -22.65
CA ASP A 278 22.35 -10.72 -22.02
C ASP A 278 21.14 -10.84 -21.08
N ASP A 279 20.02 -11.30 -21.63
CA ASP A 279 18.73 -11.37 -20.93
C ASP A 279 18.66 -12.49 -19.86
N GLN A 280 19.74 -13.26 -19.66
CA GLN A 280 19.83 -14.32 -18.63
C GLN A 280 20.43 -13.82 -17.31
N LYS A 281 20.87 -12.55 -17.25
CA LYS A 281 21.46 -11.96 -16.04
C LYS A 281 20.53 -10.98 -15.37
N GLY A 282 20.48 -11.05 -14.04
CA GLY A 282 19.91 -10.01 -13.20
C GLY A 282 20.85 -8.82 -13.13
N LEU A 283 20.30 -7.60 -13.21
CA LEU A 283 21.05 -6.37 -13.02
C LEU A 283 20.59 -5.67 -11.75
N HIS A 284 21.56 -5.25 -10.92
CA HIS A 284 21.28 -4.33 -9.83
C HIS A 284 20.82 -2.97 -10.40
N PRO A 285 19.88 -2.24 -9.78
CA PRO A 285 19.32 -1.02 -10.37
C PRO A 285 20.34 0.09 -10.70
N PHE A 286 21.50 0.18 -10.03
CA PHE A 286 22.57 1.12 -10.46
C PHE A 286 23.15 0.81 -11.85
N ASP A 287 23.05 -0.43 -12.28
CA ASP A 287 23.47 -0.94 -13.59
C ASP A 287 22.26 -1.29 -14.47
N GLY A 288 21.05 -1.01 -13.99
CA GLY A 288 19.81 -1.38 -14.64
C GLY A 288 19.60 -0.66 -15.96
N LEU A 289 19.08 -1.39 -16.94
CA LEU A 289 18.73 -0.88 -18.26
C LEU A 289 17.21 -0.93 -18.45
N THR A 290 16.66 -0.02 -19.24
CA THR A 290 15.22 -0.03 -19.56
C THR A 290 15.05 0.23 -21.05
N GLU A 291 15.43 -0.78 -21.84
CA GLU A 291 15.33 -0.76 -23.30
C GLU A 291 14.16 -1.64 -23.75
N PRO A 292 12.99 -1.06 -24.11
CA PRO A 292 11.79 -1.83 -24.41
C PRO A 292 11.97 -2.65 -25.69
N LYS A 293 11.61 -3.93 -25.61
CA LYS A 293 11.66 -4.88 -26.73
C LYS A 293 10.41 -5.75 -26.71
N PHE A 294 9.35 -5.27 -27.37
CA PHE A 294 8.11 -6.01 -27.49
C PHE A 294 8.21 -7.12 -28.54
N GLU A 295 8.15 -8.37 -28.07
CA GLU A 295 8.19 -9.57 -28.90
C GLU A 295 7.31 -10.67 -28.30
N LEU A 296 6.57 -11.40 -29.15
CA LEU A 296 5.74 -12.50 -28.72
C LEU A 296 6.45 -13.83 -28.94
N GLY A 297 6.30 -14.75 -27.99
CA GLY A 297 6.86 -16.09 -28.09
C GLY A 297 6.26 -16.91 -29.24
N PRO A 298 6.95 -17.96 -29.71
CA PRO A 298 6.50 -18.79 -30.82
C PRO A 298 5.18 -19.53 -30.55
N GLN A 299 4.80 -19.74 -29.28
CA GLN A 299 3.59 -20.48 -28.91
C GLN A 299 2.40 -19.55 -28.57
N HIS A 300 2.51 -18.24 -28.78
CA HIS A 300 1.40 -17.32 -28.53
C HIS A 300 0.23 -17.62 -29.48
N LYS A 301 -0.99 -17.33 -29.03
CA LYS A 301 -2.19 -17.41 -29.89
C LYS A 301 -2.72 -16.03 -30.20
N GLY A 302 -3.11 -15.84 -31.46
CA GLY A 302 -3.64 -14.58 -31.98
C GLY A 302 -2.63 -13.84 -32.84
N THR A 303 -2.57 -12.51 -32.70
CA THR A 303 -1.68 -11.63 -33.46
C THR A 303 -1.01 -10.62 -32.53
N LYS A 304 0.00 -9.89 -33.04
CA LYS A 304 0.71 -8.83 -32.31
C LYS A 304 -0.22 -7.81 -31.62
N THR A 305 -1.39 -7.54 -32.21
CA THR A 305 -2.36 -6.55 -31.71
C THR A 305 -3.67 -7.18 -31.22
N ARG A 306 -3.77 -8.52 -31.23
CA ARG A 306 -4.91 -9.27 -30.73
C ARG A 306 -4.40 -10.55 -30.09
N ILE A 307 -3.91 -10.43 -28.86
CA ILE A 307 -3.37 -11.55 -28.09
C ILE A 307 -4.57 -12.32 -27.50
N GLU A 308 -4.70 -13.58 -27.87
CA GLU A 308 -5.72 -14.49 -27.32
C GLU A 308 -5.12 -15.33 -26.18
N GLN A 309 -3.83 -15.68 -26.28
CA GLN A 309 -3.09 -16.37 -25.24
C GLN A 309 -1.60 -15.96 -25.32
N LEU A 310 -1.01 -15.58 -24.18
CA LEU A 310 0.43 -15.33 -24.06
C LEU A 310 1.22 -16.66 -24.07
N ASP A 311 2.49 -16.59 -24.46
CA ASP A 311 3.45 -17.69 -24.34
C ASP A 311 4.38 -17.40 -23.15
N GLU A 312 4.06 -17.99 -21.99
CA GLU A 312 4.81 -17.79 -20.76
C GLU A 312 6.17 -18.50 -20.74
N SER A 313 6.46 -19.33 -21.75
CA SER A 313 7.80 -19.91 -21.94
C SER A 313 8.80 -18.91 -22.56
N ALA A 314 8.29 -17.79 -23.10
CA ALA A 314 9.06 -16.67 -23.65
C ALA A 314 8.76 -15.38 -22.88
N LYS A 315 8.95 -14.20 -23.49
CA LYS A 315 8.60 -12.91 -22.87
C LYS A 315 7.09 -12.67 -22.91
N TYR A 316 6.49 -12.31 -21.78
CA TYR A 316 5.03 -12.18 -21.65
C TYR A 316 4.54 -10.99 -20.82
N SER A 317 5.43 -10.09 -20.37
CA SER A 317 5.03 -8.96 -19.52
C SER A 317 5.87 -7.70 -19.73
N TRP A 318 5.27 -6.53 -19.47
CA TRP A 318 5.97 -5.24 -19.35
C TRP A 318 6.58 -5.00 -17.97
N ILE A 319 6.34 -5.91 -17.03
CA ILE A 319 6.88 -5.85 -15.68
C ILE A 319 8.22 -6.59 -15.68
N LYS A 320 9.27 -6.00 -15.10
CA LYS A 320 10.54 -6.69 -14.85
C LYS A 320 10.41 -7.70 -13.71
N SER A 321 11.38 -8.59 -13.55
CA SER A 321 11.37 -9.64 -12.53
C SER A 321 12.40 -9.36 -11.42
N PRO A 322 12.09 -8.54 -10.40
CA PRO A 322 13.02 -8.31 -9.30
C PRO A 322 13.12 -9.55 -8.40
N ARG A 323 14.33 -9.80 -7.90
CA ARG A 323 14.70 -10.87 -6.97
C ARG A 323 15.63 -10.31 -5.90
N TRP A 324 15.52 -10.82 -4.68
CA TRP A 324 16.46 -10.50 -3.60
C TRP A 324 17.37 -11.70 -3.34
N LYS A 325 18.67 -11.56 -3.59
CA LYS A 325 19.64 -12.66 -3.56
C LYS A 325 19.18 -13.87 -4.38
N GLY A 326 18.56 -13.61 -5.53
CA GLY A 326 18.00 -14.62 -6.43
C GLY A 326 16.67 -15.26 -5.99
N HIS A 327 16.05 -14.82 -4.89
CA HIS A 327 14.75 -15.32 -4.41
C HIS A 327 13.62 -14.41 -4.89
N ALA A 328 12.52 -15.01 -5.36
CA ALA A 328 11.25 -14.30 -5.54
C ALA A 328 10.67 -13.94 -4.16
N MET A 329 10.24 -12.69 -3.99
CA MET A 329 9.78 -12.15 -2.71
C MET A 329 8.35 -11.63 -2.84
N GLU A 330 7.56 -11.78 -1.78
CA GLU A 330 6.33 -11.02 -1.59
C GLU A 330 6.59 -9.76 -0.75
N VAL A 331 6.01 -8.64 -1.18
CA VAL A 331 6.08 -7.35 -0.47
C VAL A 331 4.68 -6.82 -0.19
N GLY A 332 4.54 -5.89 0.76
CA GLY A 332 3.27 -5.25 1.08
C GLY A 332 2.85 -5.40 2.54
N PRO A 333 1.58 -5.09 2.85
CA PRO A 333 1.11 -5.05 4.24
C PRO A 333 1.34 -6.36 5.00
N LEU A 334 1.09 -7.51 4.36
CA LEU A 334 1.30 -8.82 4.98
C LEU A 334 2.79 -9.08 5.27
N ALA A 335 3.67 -8.81 4.30
CA ALA A 335 5.11 -8.95 4.48
C ALA A 335 5.62 -8.13 5.68
N ARG A 336 5.22 -6.86 5.77
CA ARG A 336 5.58 -5.97 6.88
C ARG A 336 5.05 -6.45 8.23
N ASN A 337 3.77 -6.85 8.28
CA ASN A 337 3.18 -7.40 9.49
C ASN A 337 3.91 -8.66 9.94
N LEU A 338 4.22 -9.59 9.02
CA LEU A 338 4.96 -10.81 9.34
C LEU A 338 6.37 -10.52 9.86
N ILE A 339 7.10 -9.62 9.21
CA ILE A 339 8.45 -9.23 9.68
C ILE A 339 8.36 -8.57 11.06
N GLY A 340 7.45 -7.61 11.26
CA GLY A 340 7.25 -6.93 12.55
C GLY A 340 6.83 -7.90 13.67
N TYR A 341 5.94 -8.84 13.35
CA TYR A 341 5.49 -9.89 14.26
C TYR A 341 6.66 -10.76 14.75
N HIS A 342 7.52 -11.21 13.84
CA HIS A 342 8.67 -12.07 14.16
C HIS A 342 9.87 -11.30 14.74
N GLN A 343 9.96 -9.98 14.50
CA GLN A 343 10.82 -9.08 15.26
C GLN A 343 10.30 -8.83 16.70
N ASN A 344 9.16 -9.40 17.09
CA ASN A 344 8.50 -9.21 18.38
C ASN A 344 8.17 -7.74 18.68
N LYS A 345 7.86 -6.93 17.66
CA LYS A 345 7.41 -5.55 17.85
C LYS A 345 5.94 -5.55 18.34
N PRO A 346 5.64 -5.07 19.56
CA PRO A 346 4.28 -5.13 20.12
C PRO A 346 3.22 -4.45 19.24
N GLU A 347 3.58 -3.33 18.62
CA GLU A 347 2.69 -2.57 17.72
C GLU A 347 2.21 -3.32 16.47
N PHE A 348 2.85 -4.45 16.12
CA PHE A 348 2.38 -5.36 15.07
C PHE A 348 1.89 -6.68 15.66
N LYS A 349 2.57 -7.19 16.69
CA LYS A 349 2.27 -8.49 17.29
C LYS A 349 0.92 -8.53 17.99
N GLU A 350 0.63 -7.53 18.82
CA GLU A 350 -0.59 -7.51 19.64
C GLU A 350 -1.86 -7.36 18.79
N PRO A 351 -1.93 -6.43 17.80
CA PRO A 351 -3.12 -6.34 16.95
C PRO A 351 -3.34 -7.60 16.10
N VAL A 352 -2.27 -8.23 15.62
CA VAL A 352 -2.35 -9.51 14.89
C VAL A 352 -2.86 -10.63 15.79
N ASP A 353 -2.30 -10.80 16.99
CA ASP A 353 -2.76 -11.83 17.94
C ASP A 353 -4.22 -11.60 18.36
N ALA A 354 -4.62 -10.35 18.59
CA ALA A 354 -6.00 -9.98 18.91
C ALA A 354 -6.97 -10.30 17.76
N LEU A 355 -6.59 -9.99 16.51
CA LEU A 355 -7.37 -10.31 15.32
C LEU A 355 -7.56 -11.83 15.16
N LEU A 356 -6.47 -12.60 15.25
CA LEU A 356 -6.51 -14.06 15.13
C LEU A 356 -7.39 -14.68 16.23
N SER A 357 -7.28 -14.18 17.46
CA SER A 357 -8.12 -14.61 18.57
C SER A 357 -9.58 -14.27 18.35
N LYS A 358 -9.91 -13.06 17.86
CA LYS A 358 -11.28 -12.62 17.58
C LYS A 358 -11.93 -13.47 16.49
N LEU A 359 -11.16 -13.85 15.48
CA LEU A 359 -11.60 -14.71 14.39
C LEU A 359 -11.54 -16.19 14.71
N ASP A 360 -10.97 -16.61 15.84
CA ASP A 360 -10.75 -18.01 16.21
C ASP A 360 -10.09 -18.80 15.05
N VAL A 361 -8.94 -18.29 14.60
CA VAL A 361 -8.14 -18.89 13.52
C VAL A 361 -6.67 -19.00 13.92
N PRO A 362 -5.93 -20.00 13.42
CA PRO A 362 -4.52 -20.17 13.77
C PRO A 362 -3.64 -19.15 13.04
N LYS A 363 -2.39 -18.98 13.50
CA LYS A 363 -1.41 -18.05 12.89
C LYS A 363 -1.16 -18.31 11.40
N GLN A 364 -1.27 -19.57 10.97
CA GLN A 364 -1.14 -19.97 9.58
C GLN A 364 -2.17 -19.28 8.68
N ALA A 365 -3.31 -18.82 9.22
CA ALA A 365 -4.30 -18.07 8.47
C ALA A 365 -3.77 -16.72 7.93
N LEU A 366 -2.68 -16.20 8.48
CA LEU A 366 -2.02 -15.01 7.95
C LEU A 366 -1.43 -15.24 6.56
N PHE A 367 -1.00 -16.46 6.26
CA PHE A 367 -0.39 -16.82 4.96
C PHE A 367 -1.46 -17.07 3.90
N SER A 368 -2.27 -16.05 3.60
CA SER A 368 -3.43 -16.19 2.74
C SER A 368 -3.90 -14.86 2.13
N THR A 369 -4.80 -14.95 1.15
CA THR A 369 -5.56 -13.81 0.61
C THR A 369 -6.29 -13.06 1.73
N LEU A 370 -6.96 -13.76 2.64
CA LEU A 370 -7.65 -13.11 3.77
C LEU A 370 -6.66 -12.44 4.73
N GLY A 371 -5.51 -13.05 4.96
CA GLY A 371 -4.42 -12.50 5.76
C GLY A 371 -3.85 -11.19 5.20
N ARG A 372 -3.69 -11.09 3.87
CA ARG A 372 -3.30 -9.82 3.21
C ARG A 372 -4.33 -8.72 3.42
N THR A 373 -5.61 -9.05 3.25
CA THR A 373 -6.71 -8.10 3.46
C THR A 373 -6.74 -7.61 4.90
N ALA A 374 -6.58 -8.51 5.87
CA ALA A 374 -6.55 -8.13 7.28
C ALA A 374 -5.31 -7.32 7.67
N ALA A 375 -4.12 -7.68 7.19
CA ALA A 375 -2.89 -6.93 7.43
C ALA A 375 -2.99 -5.47 6.95
N ARG A 376 -3.69 -5.23 5.83
CA ARG A 376 -3.95 -3.88 5.30
C ARG A 376 -4.86 -3.05 6.21
N ALA A 377 -5.87 -3.67 6.81
CA ALA A 377 -6.76 -3.01 7.76
C ALA A 377 -6.02 -2.63 9.05
N LEU A 378 -5.22 -3.55 9.59
CA LEU A 378 -4.35 -3.28 10.74
C LEU A 378 -3.39 -2.13 10.45
N GLU A 379 -2.77 -2.12 9.26
CA GLU A 379 -1.89 -1.03 8.84
C GLU A 379 -2.59 0.32 8.69
N SER A 380 -3.87 0.36 8.26
CA SER A 380 -4.58 1.64 8.18
C SER A 380 -4.77 2.28 9.55
N SER A 381 -5.05 1.47 10.58
CA SER A 381 -5.16 1.97 11.95
C SER A 381 -3.80 2.39 12.49
N TRP A 382 -2.76 1.55 12.30
CA TRP A 382 -1.39 1.92 12.66
C TRP A 382 -0.97 3.25 12.02
N ALA A 383 -1.24 3.43 10.72
CA ALA A 383 -0.91 4.66 10.00
C ALA A 383 -1.71 5.86 10.52
N ALA A 384 -3.01 5.71 10.79
CA ALA A 384 -3.84 6.78 11.36
C ALA A 384 -3.31 7.25 12.73
N HIS A 385 -2.89 6.31 13.59
CA HIS A 385 -2.25 6.65 14.86
C HIS A 385 -0.86 7.26 14.68
N LYS A 386 -0.07 6.80 13.72
CA LYS A 386 1.22 7.44 13.41
C LYS A 386 1.04 8.85 12.83
N MET A 387 -0.05 9.15 12.13
CA MET A 387 -0.38 10.52 11.73
C MET A 387 -0.47 11.44 12.96
N ARG A 388 -1.16 10.99 14.03
CA ARG A 388 -1.21 11.72 15.30
C ARG A 388 0.17 11.87 15.92
N TYR A 389 0.93 10.79 16.01
CA TYR A 389 2.28 10.79 16.56
C TYR A 389 3.21 11.82 15.87
N PHE A 390 3.28 11.82 14.53
CA PHE A 390 4.13 12.77 13.79
C PHE A 390 3.62 14.21 13.92
N PHE A 391 2.31 14.39 13.91
CA PHE A 391 1.71 15.71 14.08
C PHE A 391 2.02 16.29 15.47
N ASP A 392 1.89 15.49 16.52
CA ASP A 392 2.19 15.94 17.89
C ASP A 392 3.68 16.25 18.06
N GLY A 393 4.57 15.46 17.44
CA GLY A 393 5.99 15.77 17.35
C GLY A 393 6.27 17.10 16.64
N LEU A 394 5.57 17.39 15.54
CA LEU A 394 5.69 18.66 14.83
C LEU A 394 5.23 19.83 15.72
N ILE A 395 4.11 19.67 16.42
CA ILE A 395 3.61 20.67 17.37
C ILE A 395 4.59 20.88 18.53
N ALA A 396 5.25 19.83 19.01
CA ALA A 396 6.25 19.93 20.07
C ALA A 396 7.45 20.79 19.63
N ASN A 397 8.03 20.50 18.46
CA ASN A 397 9.14 21.29 17.89
C ASN A 397 8.75 22.77 17.70
N ILE A 398 7.55 23.03 17.19
CA ILE A 398 7.04 24.39 17.01
C ILE A 398 6.93 25.13 18.35
N LYS A 399 6.46 24.47 19.41
CA LYS A 399 6.38 25.06 20.76
C LYS A 399 7.76 25.38 21.35
N GLU A 400 8.78 24.64 20.95
CA GLU A 400 10.18 24.88 21.32
C GLU A 400 10.86 25.94 20.44
N GLY A 401 10.15 26.45 19.42
CA GLY A 401 10.63 27.50 18.51
C GLY A 401 11.30 26.97 17.23
N ASP A 402 11.39 25.65 17.03
CA ASP A 402 11.88 25.09 15.77
C ASP A 402 10.77 25.06 14.72
N THR A 403 10.93 25.89 13.69
CA THR A 403 10.02 26.00 12.54
C THR A 403 10.71 25.70 11.21
N ALA A 404 11.96 25.19 11.23
CA ALA A 404 12.75 24.97 10.02
C ALA A 404 12.18 23.82 9.17
N THR A 405 11.94 24.07 7.88
CA THR A 405 11.30 23.09 6.97
C THR A 405 12.14 22.70 5.76
N ALA A 406 13.25 23.40 5.49
CA ALA A 406 14.14 23.09 4.40
C ALA A 406 15.61 23.42 4.74
N ASN A 407 16.52 22.55 4.31
CA ASN A 407 17.94 22.83 4.18
C ASN A 407 18.24 23.19 2.72
N VAL A 408 18.82 24.38 2.50
CA VAL A 408 19.13 24.92 1.17
C VAL A 408 20.63 25.05 0.90
N GLU A 409 21.50 24.52 1.78
CA GLU A 409 22.97 24.60 1.64
C GLU A 409 23.48 24.03 0.32
N LYS A 410 22.83 22.97 -0.18
CA LYS A 410 23.15 22.33 -1.47
C LYS A 410 22.02 22.45 -2.50
N TRP A 411 21.25 23.54 -2.45
CA TRP A 411 20.20 23.77 -3.44
C TRP A 411 20.76 24.09 -4.83
N ASP A 412 21.82 24.91 -4.90
CA ASP A 412 22.46 25.29 -6.15
C ASP A 412 23.31 24.11 -6.70
N PRO A 413 23.10 23.66 -7.95
CA PRO A 413 23.90 22.60 -8.55
C PRO A 413 25.41 22.86 -8.59
N ALA A 414 25.86 24.12 -8.52
CA ALA A 414 27.28 24.45 -8.40
C ALA A 414 27.93 23.93 -7.11
N SER A 415 27.13 23.60 -6.09
CA SER A 415 27.59 23.01 -4.82
C SER A 415 27.71 21.48 -4.87
N TRP A 416 27.25 20.84 -5.95
CA TRP A 416 27.17 19.38 -6.05
C TRP A 416 28.52 18.80 -6.50
N PRO A 417 28.86 17.57 -6.08
CA PRO A 417 29.97 16.85 -6.70
C PRO A 417 29.70 16.61 -8.19
N ALA A 418 30.77 16.52 -8.99
CA ALA A 418 30.67 16.25 -10.43
C ALA A 418 29.96 14.93 -10.74
N ALA A 419 30.14 13.91 -9.88
CA ALA A 419 29.42 12.65 -9.93
C ALA A 419 28.99 12.21 -8.53
N ALA A 420 27.78 11.66 -8.42
CA ALA A 420 27.25 11.08 -7.19
C ALA A 420 26.26 9.97 -7.51
N ARG A 421 26.01 9.09 -6.55
CA ARG A 421 24.92 8.11 -6.64
C ARG A 421 24.24 7.97 -5.29
N GLY A 422 22.95 7.69 -5.31
CA GLY A 422 22.13 7.58 -4.11
C GLY A 422 21.01 6.57 -4.27
N VAL A 423 20.56 6.06 -3.13
CA VAL A 423 19.38 5.21 -3.03
C VAL A 423 18.37 5.87 -2.11
N GLY A 424 17.18 6.10 -2.64
CA GLY A 424 16.02 6.46 -1.84
C GLY A 424 15.14 5.23 -1.68
N PHE A 425 14.67 4.98 -0.47
CA PHE A 425 13.70 3.92 -0.23
C PHE A 425 12.57 4.40 0.68
N THR A 426 11.43 3.74 0.52
CA THR A 426 10.21 3.90 1.30
C THR A 426 9.50 2.53 1.32
N GLU A 427 8.64 2.32 2.30
CA GLU A 427 7.54 1.40 2.15
C GLU A 427 6.37 2.22 1.60
N ALA A 428 5.94 1.87 0.38
CA ALA A 428 4.69 2.36 -0.17
C ALA A 428 3.53 1.50 0.37
N PRO A 429 2.26 1.95 0.23
CA PRO A 429 1.11 1.16 0.67
C PRO A 429 1.15 -0.29 0.18
N ARG A 430 1.64 -0.51 -1.06
CA ARG A 430 1.75 -1.83 -1.70
C ARG A 430 3.03 -2.61 -1.39
N GLY A 431 4.03 -2.04 -0.71
CA GLY A 431 5.28 -2.74 -0.36
C GLY A 431 6.55 -1.92 -0.52
N ALA A 432 7.66 -2.63 -0.65
CA ALA A 432 9.01 -2.09 -0.77
C ALA A 432 9.23 -1.32 -2.09
N LEU A 433 9.56 -0.03 -1.99
CA LEU A 433 9.82 0.87 -3.10
C LEU A 433 11.24 1.46 -2.99
N GLY A 434 12.04 1.29 -4.03
CA GLY A 434 13.38 1.88 -4.12
C GLY A 434 13.60 2.64 -5.43
N HIS A 435 14.29 3.77 -5.32
CA HIS A 435 14.80 4.56 -6.44
C HIS A 435 16.32 4.62 -6.35
N TRP A 436 17.00 4.21 -7.41
CA TRP A 436 18.45 4.27 -7.55
C TRP A 436 18.79 5.28 -8.62
N LEU A 437 19.60 6.28 -8.28
CA LEU A 437 20.02 7.30 -9.23
C LEU A 437 21.51 7.54 -9.23
N LYS A 438 22.02 7.92 -10.40
CA LYS A 438 23.36 8.45 -10.61
C LYS A 438 23.21 9.88 -11.13
N ILE A 439 23.98 10.80 -10.59
CA ILE A 439 24.11 12.18 -11.01
C ILE A 439 25.48 12.32 -11.66
N ALA A 440 25.54 12.95 -12.83
CA ALA A 440 26.76 13.37 -13.50
C ALA A 440 26.54 14.78 -14.08
N ASP A 441 27.53 15.66 -13.92
CA ASP A 441 27.54 17.00 -14.49
C ASP A 441 26.24 17.79 -14.25
N THR A 442 25.76 17.78 -13.00
CA THR A 442 24.52 18.44 -12.54
C THR A 442 23.24 17.94 -13.20
N ARG A 443 23.26 16.74 -13.80
CA ARG A 443 22.12 16.08 -14.44
C ARG A 443 21.98 14.65 -13.94
N ILE A 444 20.79 14.09 -14.11
CA ILE A 444 20.56 12.65 -13.88
C ILE A 444 21.24 11.90 -15.03
N ASP A 445 22.17 11.02 -14.68
CA ASP A 445 22.82 10.07 -15.59
C ASP A 445 22.00 8.78 -15.73
N SER A 446 21.57 8.23 -14.59
CA SER A 446 20.67 7.08 -14.55
C SER A 446 19.59 7.25 -13.49
N TYR A 447 18.42 6.69 -13.73
CA TYR A 447 17.36 6.61 -12.74
C TYR A 447 16.59 5.30 -12.93
N GLN A 448 16.65 4.41 -11.95
CA GLN A 448 15.98 3.11 -11.97
C GLN A 448 15.07 2.97 -10.76
N CYS A 449 13.90 2.40 -10.97
CA CYS A 449 12.88 2.23 -9.95
C CYS A 449 12.50 0.76 -9.85
N VAL A 450 12.61 0.19 -8.64
CA VAL A 450 12.01 -1.11 -8.34
C VAL A 450 10.84 -0.88 -7.40
N VAL A 451 9.64 -1.10 -7.93
CA VAL A 451 8.36 -0.68 -7.34
C VAL A 451 7.64 -1.90 -6.74
N PRO A 452 6.77 -1.78 -5.73
CA PRO A 452 6.23 -2.95 -5.02
C PRO A 452 5.48 -3.94 -5.93
N THR A 453 4.63 -3.43 -6.82
CA THR A 453 3.91 -4.29 -7.76
C THR A 453 4.85 -4.94 -8.79
N THR A 454 6.05 -4.39 -9.01
CA THR A 454 7.10 -5.06 -9.81
C THR A 454 7.55 -6.35 -9.14
N TRP A 455 7.66 -6.36 -7.80
CA TRP A 455 7.95 -7.58 -7.04
C TRP A 455 6.81 -8.59 -7.12
N ASN A 456 5.60 -8.14 -6.80
CA ASN A 456 4.49 -9.07 -6.65
C ASN A 456 3.97 -9.62 -8.00
N ALA A 457 3.94 -8.78 -9.04
CA ALA A 457 3.44 -9.12 -10.37
C ALA A 457 4.56 -9.38 -11.40
N GLY A 458 5.82 -9.40 -10.95
CA GLY A 458 6.96 -9.70 -11.80
C GLY A 458 6.84 -11.09 -12.43
N PRO A 459 7.17 -11.26 -13.72
CA PRO A 459 7.10 -12.55 -14.38
C PRO A 459 8.20 -13.49 -13.85
N ARG A 460 8.33 -14.66 -14.49
CA ARG A 460 9.39 -15.61 -14.21
C ARG A 460 10.79 -15.01 -14.45
N ASP A 461 11.79 -15.58 -13.80
CA ASP A 461 13.21 -15.25 -14.00
C ASP A 461 13.92 -16.33 -14.84
N ASP A 462 15.25 -16.23 -14.93
CA ASP A 462 16.15 -17.18 -15.61
C ASP A 462 16.04 -18.62 -15.09
N ARG A 463 15.57 -18.81 -13.85
CA ARG A 463 15.39 -20.12 -13.20
C ARG A 463 13.95 -20.62 -13.29
N GLY A 464 13.06 -19.87 -13.95
CA GLY A 464 11.64 -20.19 -14.01
C GLY A 464 10.89 -19.97 -12.70
N GLN A 465 11.46 -19.25 -11.72
CA GLN A 465 10.79 -18.97 -10.45
C GLN A 465 9.63 -18.00 -10.67
N ILE A 466 8.44 -18.38 -10.23
CA ILE A 466 7.22 -17.57 -10.32
C ILE A 466 7.20 -16.43 -9.29
N GLY A 467 6.52 -15.33 -9.61
CA GLY A 467 6.29 -14.20 -8.72
C GLY A 467 5.17 -14.44 -7.69
N ALA A 468 4.95 -13.47 -6.79
CA ALA A 468 3.98 -13.61 -5.70
C ALA A 468 2.53 -13.80 -6.19
N TYR A 469 2.11 -13.08 -7.23
CA TYR A 469 0.76 -13.19 -7.80
C TYR A 469 0.52 -14.55 -8.43
N GLU A 470 1.45 -15.02 -9.29
CA GLU A 470 1.36 -16.36 -9.87
C GLU A 470 1.31 -17.43 -8.77
N ALA A 471 2.19 -17.34 -7.77
CA ALA A 471 2.23 -18.27 -6.65
C ALA A 471 0.94 -18.28 -5.82
N ALA A 472 0.32 -17.12 -5.59
CA ALA A 472 -0.92 -17.01 -4.83
C ALA A 472 -2.13 -17.57 -5.60
N LEU A 473 -2.13 -17.52 -6.94
CA LEU A 473 -3.22 -18.08 -7.74
C LEU A 473 -3.17 -19.62 -7.85
N LEU A 474 -2.00 -20.23 -7.63
CA LEU A 474 -1.85 -21.68 -7.70
C LEU A 474 -2.71 -22.39 -6.64
N GLY A 475 -3.45 -23.41 -7.06
CA GLY A 475 -4.30 -24.22 -6.19
C GLY A 475 -5.67 -23.59 -5.86
N THR A 476 -5.96 -22.38 -6.35
CA THR A 476 -7.27 -21.75 -6.18
C THR A 476 -8.34 -22.49 -6.97
N LYS A 477 -9.34 -23.02 -6.26
CA LYS A 477 -10.50 -23.65 -6.88
C LYS A 477 -11.48 -22.57 -7.36
N MET A 478 -11.86 -22.62 -8.63
CA MET A 478 -12.93 -21.79 -9.18
C MET A 478 -14.26 -22.52 -9.09
N ALA A 479 -15.27 -21.90 -8.48
CA ALA A 479 -16.62 -22.46 -8.48
C ALA A 479 -17.24 -22.42 -9.89
N GLU A 480 -17.05 -21.31 -10.59
CA GLU A 480 -17.55 -21.08 -11.95
C GLU A 480 -16.40 -20.54 -12.83
N PRO A 481 -15.79 -21.36 -13.71
CA PRO A 481 -14.60 -20.95 -14.48
C PRO A 481 -14.77 -19.69 -15.35
N GLU A 482 -15.99 -19.45 -15.85
CA GLU A 482 -16.32 -18.26 -16.66
C GLU A 482 -16.52 -16.99 -15.82
N GLN A 483 -16.57 -17.11 -14.50
CA GLN A 483 -16.75 -16.01 -13.54
C GLN A 483 -15.57 -15.98 -12.56
N PRO A 484 -14.49 -15.26 -12.86
CA PRO A 484 -13.21 -15.37 -12.15
C PRO A 484 -13.17 -14.69 -10.77
N LEU A 485 -14.24 -14.77 -9.98
CA LEU A 485 -14.34 -14.11 -8.68
C LEU A 485 -13.22 -14.52 -7.73
N GLU A 486 -12.86 -15.80 -7.69
CA GLU A 486 -11.78 -16.28 -6.82
C GLU A 486 -10.39 -15.78 -7.24
N ILE A 487 -10.16 -15.60 -8.54
CA ILE A 487 -8.93 -15.00 -9.08
C ILE A 487 -8.85 -13.52 -8.66
N LEU A 488 -9.96 -12.79 -8.80
CA LEU A 488 -10.05 -11.38 -8.43
C LEU A 488 -9.77 -11.17 -6.94
N ARG A 489 -10.36 -11.99 -6.06
CA ARG A 489 -10.10 -11.94 -4.61
C ARG A 489 -8.62 -12.01 -4.30
N THR A 490 -7.90 -12.95 -4.91
CA THR A 490 -6.47 -13.13 -4.62
C THR A 490 -5.60 -12.02 -5.21
N LEU A 491 -5.90 -11.53 -6.42
CA LEU A 491 -5.14 -10.44 -7.04
C LEU A 491 -5.39 -9.08 -6.38
N HIS A 492 -6.61 -8.84 -5.90
CA HIS A 492 -6.97 -7.62 -5.19
C HIS A 492 -6.50 -7.62 -3.73
N SER A 493 -6.25 -8.77 -3.08
CA SER A 493 -5.74 -8.81 -1.70
C SER A 493 -4.30 -8.34 -1.59
#